data_AF-A0A8H7ZCF2-F1
#
_entry.id   AF-A0A8H7ZCF2-F1
#
_cell.length_a   1.000
_cell.length_b   1.000
_cell.length_c   1.000
_cell.angle_alpha   90.00
_cell.angle_beta   90.00
_cell.angle_gamma   90.00
#
_symmetry.space_group_name_H-M   'P 1'
#
loop_
_entity.id
_entity.type
_entity.pdbx_description
1 polymer ?
#
loop_
_entity_poly.entity_id
_entity_poly.type
_entity_poly.pdbx_seq_one_letter_code
_entity_poly.pdbx_strand_id
1 'polypeptide(L)' 'MIGRLAHTGFDLVLISGFLAGMKRTTGVQPNLDLIENKDVRLYAGKFLNVGDSVLDSCAAFLGSSQFFTRK' A
#
# COMPACT_ATOMS: atom_id res chain seq x y z
N MET A 1 16.56 -5.48 -18.63
CA MET A 1 15.70 -4.31 -18.29
C MET A 1 14.48 -4.68 -17.43
N ILE A 2 13.88 -5.87 -17.61
CA ILE A 2 12.72 -6.34 -16.83
C ILE A 2 12.96 -6.40 -15.30
N GLY A 3 14.16 -6.82 -14.86
CA GLY A 3 14.47 -6.93 -13.44
C GLY A 3 14.42 -5.61 -12.65
N ARG A 4 14.81 -4.48 -13.26
CA ARG A 4 14.73 -3.16 -12.59
C ARG A 4 13.29 -2.65 -12.51
N LEU A 5 12.49 -2.85 -13.55
CA LEU A 5 11.08 -2.46 -13.55
C LEU A 5 10.28 -3.27 -12.52
N ALA A 6 10.54 -4.57 -12.42
CA ALA A 6 9.93 -5.42 -11.39
C ALA A 6 10.33 -4.98 -9.98
N HIS A 7 11.60 -4.62 -9.78
CA HIS A 7 12.09 -4.15 -8.49
C HIS A 7 11.47 -2.81 -8.09
N THR A 8 11.48 -1.81 -8.99
CA THR A 8 10.86 -0.51 -8.71
C THR A 8 9.35 -0.62 -8.52
N GLY A 9 8.66 -1.51 -9.26
CA GLY A 9 7.25 -1.79 -9.03
C GLY A 9 7.00 -2.43 -7.66
N PHE A 10 7.86 -3.36 -7.25
CA PHE A 10 7.79 -3.98 -5.93
C PHE A 10 8.03 -2.98 -4.80
N ASP A 11 9.02 -2.09 -4.95
CA ASP A 11 9.31 -1.02 -3.98
C ASP A 11 8.12 -0.05 -3.86
N LEU A 12 7.48 0.31 -4.98
CA LEU A 12 6.27 1.12 -4.98
C LEU A 12 5.14 0.43 -4.19
N VAL A 13 4.93 -0.86 -4.42
CA VAL A 13 3.93 -1.64 -3.68
C VAL A 13 4.26 -1.69 -2.19
N LEU A 14 5.53 -1.91 -1.83
CA LEU A 14 6.01 -1.89 -0.45
C LEU A 14 5.72 -0.55 0.24
N ILE A 15 6.05 0.56 -0.42
CA ILE A 15 5.77 1.90 0.09
C ILE A 15 4.25 2.09 0.27
N SER A 16 3.44 1.71 -0.72
CA SER A 16 1.98 1.82 -0.63
C SER A 16 1.40 1.01 0.54
N GLY A 17 1.89 -0.22 0.74
CA GLY A 17 1.48 -1.10 1.84
C GLY A 17 1.91 -0.55 3.20
N PHE A 18 3.11 0.01 3.31
CA PHE A 18 3.58 0.66 4.53
C PHE A 18 2.72 1.87 4.90
N LEU A 19 2.41 2.73 3.93
CA LEU A 19 1.52 3.88 4.12
C LEU A 19 0.10 3.45 4.51
N ALA A 20 -0.43 2.38 3.91
CA ALA A 20 -1.71 1.80 4.28
C ALA A 20 -1.70 1.24 5.72
N GLY A 21 -0.60 0.59 6.12
CA GLY A 21 -0.36 0.13 7.48
C GLY A 21 -0.37 1.30 8.48
N MET A 22 0.37 2.37 8.20
CA MET A 22 0.37 3.60 9.01
C MET A 22 -1.03 4.20 9.14
N LYS A 23 -1.78 4.28 8.04
CA LYS A 23 -3.17 4.76 8.05
C LYS A 23 -4.04 3.93 8.99
N ARG A 24 -3.89 2.61 9.01
CA ARG A 24 -4.67 1.72 9.90
C ARG A 24 -4.25 1.79 11.36
N THR A 25 -2.96 1.97 11.66
CA THR A 25 -2.47 1.99 13.05
C THR A 25 -2.57 3.36 13.71
N THR A 26 -2.38 4.43 12.93
CA THR A 26 -2.31 5.82 13.45
C THR A 26 -3.46 6.71 12.98
N GLY A 27 -4.19 6.32 11.94
CA GLY A 27 -5.21 7.16 11.30
C GLY A 27 -4.65 8.25 10.38
N VAL A 28 -3.32 8.36 10.24
CA VAL A 28 -2.66 9.40 9.44
C VAL A 28 -2.44 8.92 8.01
N GLN A 29 -2.82 9.73 7.02
CA GLN A 29 -2.63 9.46 5.59
C GLN A 29 -1.95 10.66 4.91
N PRO A 30 -1.18 10.48 3.82
CA PRO A 30 -0.72 11.60 3.00
C PRO A 30 -1.88 12.50 2.59
N ASN A 31 -1.66 13.80 2.77
CA ASN A 31 -2.65 14.80 2.40
C ASN A 31 -2.67 14.96 0.86
N LEU A 32 -3.66 14.33 0.23
CA LEU A 32 -3.86 14.39 -1.21
C LEU A 32 -4.41 15.73 -1.70
N ASP A 33 -4.97 16.56 -0.81
CA ASP A 33 -5.51 17.88 -1.16
C ASP A 33 -4.44 18.95 -1.37
N LEU A 34 -3.20 18.67 -0.95
CA LEU A 34 -2.04 19.48 -1.32
C LEU A 34 -1.69 19.37 -2.82
N ILE A 35 -2.24 18.37 -3.52
CA ILE A 35 -1.99 18.13 -4.93
C ILE A 35 -3.04 18.90 -5.75
N GLU A 36 -2.64 20.04 -6.32
CA GLU A 36 -3.53 20.87 -7.17
C GLU A 36 -3.98 20.14 -8.45
N ASN A 37 -3.12 19.28 -8.99
CA ASN A 37 -3.41 18.54 -10.21
C ASN A 37 -4.35 17.35 -9.93
N LYS A 38 -5.55 17.38 -10.53
CA LYS A 38 -6.59 16.37 -10.36
C LYS A 38 -6.15 14.97 -10.79
N ASP A 39 -5.39 14.85 -11.88
CA ASP A 39 -4.94 13.55 -12.39
C ASP A 39 -3.92 12.94 -11.45
N VAL A 40 -2.93 13.73 -11.02
CA VAL A 40 -1.90 13.28 -10.05
C VAL A 40 -2.56 12.87 -8.74
N ARG A 41 -3.56 13.63 -8.27
CA ARG A 41 -4.33 13.29 -7.07
C ARG A 41 -5.08 11.97 -7.23
N LEU A 42 -5.68 11.73 -8.39
CA LEU A 42 -6.36 10.46 -8.69
C LEU A 42 -5.38 9.28 -8.69
N TYR A 43 -4.22 9.42 -9.33
CA TYR A 43 -3.20 8.37 -9.36
C TYR A 43 -2.60 8.11 -7.97
N ALA A 44 -2.34 9.15 -7.18
CA ALA A 44 -1.89 9.01 -5.80
C ALA A 44 -2.94 8.31 -4.92
N GLY A 45 -4.22 8.64 -5.09
CA GLY A 45 -5.32 7.93 -4.44
C GLY A 45 -5.40 6.46 -4.84
N LYS A 46 -5.26 6.14 -6.13
CA LYS A 46 -5.19 4.75 -6.62
C LYS A 46 -4.00 4.00 -6.04
N PHE A 47 -2.83 4.65 -6.00
CA PHE A 47 -1.61 4.09 -5.42
C PHE A 47 -1.79 3.72 -3.95
N LEU A 48 -2.40 4.60 -3.14
CA LEU A 48 -2.71 4.32 -1.74
C LEU A 48 -3.70 3.15 -1.58
N ASN A 49 -4.73 3.07 -2.44
CA ASN A 49 -5.71 1.98 -2.42
C ASN A 49 -5.08 0.61 -2.78
N VAL A 50 -4.09 0.59 -3.67
CA VAL A 50 -3.32 -0.63 -3.96
C VAL A 50 -2.62 -1.12 -2.70
N GLY A 51 -2.05 -0.21 -1.91
CA GLY A 51 -1.42 -0.53 -0.63
C GLY A 51 -2.36 -1.19 0.37
N ASP A 52 -3.59 -0.67 0.51
CA ASP A 52 -4.61 -1.28 1.38
C ASP A 52 -4.97 -2.70 0.93
N SER A 53 -5.15 -2.89 -0.38
CA SER A 53 -5.51 -4.19 -0.99
C SER A 53 -4.41 -5.23 -0.80
N VAL A 54 -3.14 -4.80 -0.95
CA VAL A 54 -1.97 -5.65 -0.74
C VAL A 54 -1.85 -6.02 0.73
N LEU A 55 -2.02 -5.05 1.64
CA LEU A 55 -1.98 -5.30 3.08
C LEU A 55 -3.08 -6.29 3.50
N ASP A 56 -4.28 -6.17 2.95
CA ASP A 56 -5.40 -7.09 3.21
C ASP A 56 -5.11 -8.49 2.67
N SER A 57 -4.55 -8.59 1.48
CA SER A 57 -4.14 -9.86 0.89
C SER A 57 -3.06 -10.53 1.74
N CYS A 58 -2.07 -9.76 2.21
CA CYS A 58 -1.04 -10.24 3.13
C CYS A 58 -1.66 -10.69 4.46
N ALA A 59 -2.55 -9.91 5.06
CA ALA A 59 -3.20 -10.26 6.32
C ALA A 59 -4.07 -11.52 6.21
N ALA A 60 -4.79 -11.68 5.09
CA ALA A 60 -5.56 -12.88 4.80
C ALA A 60 -4.65 -14.10 4.63
N PHE A 61 -3.56 -13.95 3.88
CA PHE A 61 -2.57 -15.01 3.67
C PHE A 61 -1.91 -15.44 4.99
N LEU A 62 -1.46 -14.47 5.79
CA LEU A 62 -0.87 -14.71 7.10
C LEU A 62 -1.88 -15.33 8.06
N GLY A 63 -3.13 -14.85 8.09
CA GLY A 63 -4.19 -15.40 8.92
C GLY A 63 -4.62 -16.83 8.55
N SER A 64 -4.40 -17.25 7.30
CA SER A 64 -4.62 -18.62 6.84
C SER A 64 -3.44 -19.57 7.10
N SER A 65 -2.29 -19.00 7.45
CA SER A 65 -1.05 -19.74 7.63
C SER A 65 -0.93 -20.32 9.03
N GLN A 66 -0.45 -21.55 9.11
CA GLN A 66 -0.22 -22.29 10.35
C GLN A 66 0.86 -21.64 11.24
N PHE A 67 1.69 -20.79 10.63
CA PHE A 67 2.83 -20.13 11.28
C PHE A 67 2.44 -18.85 12.03
N PHE A 68 1.22 -18.34 11.84
CA PHE A 68 0.77 -17.09 12.45
C PHE A 68 -0.50 -17.29 13.25
N THR A 69 -0.58 -16.65 14.42
CA THR A 69 -1.75 -16.66 15.28
C THR A 69 -2.34 -15.26 15.36
N ARG A 70 -3.67 -15.15 15.36
CA ARG A 70 -4.34 -13.89 15.70
C ARG A 70 -4.33 -13.73 17.22
N LYS A 71 -3.83 -12.60 17.70
CA LYS A 71 -3.95 -12.16 19.10
C LYS A 71 -4.99 -11.06 19.21
#